data_AF-A0A1Q9BX52-F1
#
_entry.id   AF-A0A1Q9BX52-F1
#
_cell.length_a   1.000
_cell.length_b   1.000
_cell.length_c   1.000
_cell.angle_alpha   90.00
_cell.angle_beta   90.00
_cell.angle_gamma   90.00
#
_symmetry.space_group_name_H-M   'P 1'
#
loop_
_entity.id
_entity.type
_entity.pdbx_description
1 polymer ?
#
loop_
_entity_poly.entity_id
_entity_poly.type
_entity_poly.pdbx_seq_one_letter_code
_entity_poly.pdbx_strand_id
1 'polypeptide(L)'
;VTFIGLDPSKQGSQGGNMHAAAPESVFAWLRKEMGVSCELFASPLNCYFAQFYSAFPDVDSAFGSRGSFFEAAALPEGSYEVGPPYTEEVMDLMAKKLLALLRASGERPLSFVVFVPDWGDTCTALGLMSGEEFKAFRHFGHGSSYILARGREHEYISGVQFFHDSGDDASRRYYDVPHGTRVYVLQNSAGATRWPFTEEKQRALLSELAPAAQQNEKRL
;
A
#
# COMPACT_ATOMS: atom_id res chain seq x y z
N VAL A 1 -0.50 -16.37 3.36
CA VAL A 1 0.17 -15.10 2.99
C VAL A 1 1.55 -15.14 3.62
N THR A 2 2.60 -15.18 2.82
CA THR A 2 3.98 -15.16 3.33
C THR A 2 4.48 -13.71 3.35
N PHE A 3 5.19 -13.42 4.42
CA PHE A 3 5.47 -12.09 4.94
C PHE A 3 6.89 -11.65 4.61
N ILE A 4 7.11 -10.38 4.26
CA ILE A 4 8.44 -9.78 4.02
C ILE A 4 9.32 -9.87 5.28
N GLY A 5 10.63 -10.07 5.12
CA GLY A 5 11.60 -10.10 6.24
C GLY A 5 12.10 -11.49 6.63
N LEU A 6 11.76 -12.53 5.84
CA LEU A 6 12.42 -13.83 5.95
C LEU A 6 13.49 -13.95 4.86
N ASP A 7 14.69 -14.38 5.26
CA ASP A 7 15.78 -14.67 4.33
C ASP A 7 15.33 -15.73 3.32
N PRO A 8 15.17 -15.39 2.02
CA PRO A 8 14.63 -16.31 1.03
C PRO A 8 15.60 -17.47 0.73
N SER A 9 16.85 -17.38 1.17
CA SER A 9 17.83 -18.47 1.05
C SER A 9 17.67 -19.57 2.10
N LYS A 10 16.88 -19.33 3.17
CA LYS A 10 16.62 -20.34 4.21
C LYS A 10 15.48 -21.29 3.82
N GLN A 11 15.71 -22.58 4.06
CA GLN A 11 14.73 -23.64 3.80
C GLN A 11 13.47 -23.41 4.67
N GLY A 12 12.29 -23.30 4.04
CA GLY A 12 11.03 -22.93 4.70
C GLY A 12 10.63 -21.45 4.60
N SER A 13 11.52 -20.59 4.08
CA SER A 13 11.28 -19.15 3.85
C SER A 13 10.91 -18.82 2.39
N GLN A 14 10.64 -19.82 1.57
CA GLN A 14 10.17 -19.65 0.18
C GLN A 14 8.85 -18.87 0.20
N GLY A 15 8.81 -17.71 -0.47
CA GLY A 15 7.68 -16.77 -0.44
C GLY A 15 7.75 -15.71 0.67
N GLY A 16 8.79 -15.70 1.51
CA GLY A 16 8.99 -14.77 2.62
C GLY A 16 9.30 -13.32 2.23
N ASN A 17 8.89 -12.86 1.04
CA ASN A 17 9.01 -11.49 0.57
C ASN A 17 7.83 -11.00 -0.29
N MET A 18 6.65 -11.57 -0.07
CA MET A 18 5.50 -11.36 -0.97
C MET A 18 4.51 -10.31 -0.46
N HIS A 19 4.66 -9.79 0.76
CA HIS A 19 3.77 -8.77 1.31
C HIS A 19 4.45 -8.04 2.46
N ALA A 20 4.48 -6.71 2.40
CA ALA A 20 5.07 -5.82 3.41
C ALA A 20 4.07 -4.75 3.81
N ALA A 21 4.18 -4.31 5.06
CA ALA A 21 3.46 -3.16 5.55
C ALA A 21 4.35 -1.91 5.47
N ALA A 22 3.79 -0.78 5.06
CA ALA A 22 4.45 0.49 5.19
C ALA A 22 4.71 0.83 6.67
N PRO A 23 5.72 1.65 7.00
CA PRO A 23 5.98 2.08 8.37
C PRO A 23 4.78 2.79 9.01
N GLU A 24 4.71 2.79 10.33
CA GLU A 24 3.63 3.45 11.07
C GLU A 24 3.57 4.96 10.80
N SER A 25 4.73 5.58 10.50
CA SER A 25 4.83 6.98 10.07
C SER A 25 4.02 7.23 8.78
N VAL A 26 4.14 6.33 7.81
CA VAL A 26 3.38 6.37 6.56
C VAL A 26 1.89 6.23 6.83
N PHE A 27 1.48 5.24 7.62
CA PHE A 27 0.06 5.08 7.94
C PHE A 27 -0.54 6.25 8.74
N ALA A 28 0.22 6.80 9.68
CA ALA A 28 -0.18 7.99 10.43
C ALA A 28 -0.35 9.20 9.50
N TRP A 29 0.57 9.38 8.56
CA TRP A 29 0.50 10.41 7.53
C TRP A 29 -0.68 10.18 6.58
N LEU A 30 -0.89 8.96 6.09
CA LEU A 30 -2.01 8.60 5.21
C LEU A 30 -3.37 8.88 5.88
N ARG A 31 -3.51 8.54 7.16
CA ARG A 31 -4.71 8.86 7.94
C ARG A 31 -4.95 10.36 8.03
N LYS A 32 -3.91 11.12 8.34
CA LYS A 32 -4.00 12.57 8.57
C LYS A 32 -4.21 13.36 7.28
N GLU A 33 -3.40 13.09 6.26
CA GLU A 33 -3.28 13.92 5.05
C GLU A 33 -4.12 13.39 3.89
N MET A 34 -4.40 12.09 3.86
CA MET A 34 -5.14 11.42 2.77
C MET A 34 -6.44 10.78 3.25
N GLY A 35 -6.81 10.96 4.54
CA GLY A 35 -8.04 10.43 5.13
C GLY A 35 -8.17 8.91 5.06
N VAL A 36 -7.06 8.20 4.90
CA VAL A 36 -7.05 6.75 4.81
C VAL A 36 -7.51 6.16 6.14
N SER A 37 -8.42 5.19 6.07
CA SER A 37 -9.01 4.58 7.28
C SER A 37 -9.19 3.07 7.19
N CYS A 38 -8.77 2.46 6.08
CA CYS A 38 -8.94 1.03 5.84
C CYS A 38 -7.88 0.51 4.87
N GLU A 39 -7.33 -0.66 5.16
CA GLU A 39 -6.43 -1.43 4.29
C GLU A 39 -7.24 -2.44 3.47
N LEU A 40 -7.02 -2.52 2.16
CA LEU A 40 -7.71 -3.50 1.29
C LEU A 40 -7.04 -4.87 1.28
N PHE A 41 -5.83 -4.97 1.81
CA PHE A 41 -5.06 -6.21 1.89
C PHE A 41 -4.29 -6.24 3.21
N ALA A 42 -4.90 -6.81 4.25
CA ALA A 42 -4.24 -6.98 5.54
C ALA A 42 -4.67 -8.30 6.20
N SER A 43 -4.25 -8.46 7.44
CA SER A 43 -4.62 -9.53 8.36
C SER A 43 -4.71 -8.96 9.77
N PRO A 44 -5.36 -9.65 10.71
CA PRO A 44 -5.36 -9.25 12.12
C PRO A 44 -3.97 -9.09 12.73
N LEU A 45 -2.95 -9.71 12.13
CA LEU A 45 -1.57 -9.70 12.60
C LEU A 45 -0.76 -8.52 12.06
N ASN A 46 -1.20 -7.88 10.99
CA ASN A 46 -0.45 -6.81 10.33
C ASN A 46 -1.21 -5.53 10.00
N CYS A 47 -2.51 -5.46 10.28
CA CYS A 47 -3.29 -4.25 10.04
C CYS A 47 -2.83 -3.09 10.93
N TYR A 48 -2.81 -1.89 10.37
CA TYR A 48 -2.68 -0.63 11.12
C TYR A 48 -4.05 -0.11 11.56
N PHE A 49 -5.06 -0.21 10.69
CA PHE A 49 -6.42 0.26 10.97
C PHE A 49 -7.28 -0.83 11.58
N ALA A 50 -8.26 -0.43 12.41
CA ALA A 50 -9.23 -1.35 13.01
C ALA A 50 -10.24 -1.95 12.00
N GLN A 51 -10.20 -1.52 10.74
CA GLN A 51 -11.05 -1.99 9.66
C GLN A 51 -10.16 -2.31 8.46
N PHE A 52 -10.23 -3.55 7.97
CA PHE A 52 -9.40 -4.00 6.86
C PHE A 52 -10.11 -5.11 6.08
N TYR A 53 -9.65 -5.41 4.87
CA TYR A 53 -10.02 -6.60 4.11
C TYR A 53 -8.90 -7.64 4.23
N SER A 54 -9.27 -8.92 4.28
CA SER A 54 -8.32 -10.02 4.48
C SER A 54 -8.69 -11.26 3.68
N ALA A 55 -7.77 -12.23 3.63
CA ALA A 55 -7.93 -13.45 2.85
C ALA A 55 -8.86 -14.50 3.50
N PHE A 56 -9.01 -14.48 4.82
CA PHE A 56 -9.71 -15.52 5.60
C PHE A 56 -10.87 -14.91 6.40
N PRO A 57 -12.00 -14.54 5.76
CA PRO A 57 -13.14 -13.91 6.42
C PRO A 57 -13.70 -14.72 7.61
N ASP A 58 -13.65 -16.05 7.50
CA ASP A 58 -14.16 -16.99 8.50
C ASP A 58 -13.43 -16.89 9.85
N VAL A 59 -12.14 -16.55 9.83
CA VAL A 59 -11.32 -16.40 11.05
C VAL A 59 -11.11 -14.93 11.40
N ASP A 60 -10.86 -14.08 10.41
CA ASP A 60 -10.38 -12.71 10.62
C ASP A 60 -11.51 -11.73 10.97
N SER A 61 -12.77 -12.08 10.70
CA SER A 61 -13.93 -11.20 10.95
C SER A 61 -14.09 -10.82 12.42
N ALA A 62 -13.73 -11.73 13.34
CA ALA A 62 -13.72 -11.47 14.78
C ALA A 62 -12.72 -10.37 15.20
N PHE A 63 -11.77 -10.03 14.33
CA PHE A 63 -10.70 -9.06 14.59
C PHE A 63 -10.82 -7.78 13.74
N GLY A 64 -11.94 -7.59 13.04
CA GLY A 64 -12.22 -6.38 12.26
C GLY A 64 -12.09 -6.53 10.75
N SER A 65 -11.88 -7.75 10.23
CA SER A 65 -11.94 -7.99 8.79
C SER A 65 -13.34 -7.77 8.23
N ARG A 66 -13.40 -7.09 7.08
CA ARG A 66 -14.60 -6.87 6.25
C ARG A 66 -14.75 -7.94 5.15
N GLY A 67 -13.93 -8.98 5.22
CA GLY A 67 -13.86 -10.09 4.28
C GLY A 67 -12.88 -9.88 3.13
N SER A 68 -13.06 -10.61 2.04
CA SER A 68 -12.17 -10.54 0.88
C SER A 68 -12.46 -9.30 0.04
N PHE A 69 -11.41 -8.50 -0.22
CA PHE A 69 -11.53 -7.35 -1.14
C PHE A 69 -12.04 -7.77 -2.51
N PHE A 70 -11.64 -8.95 -3.02
CA PHE A 70 -12.07 -9.44 -4.33
C PHE A 70 -13.56 -9.83 -4.37
N GLU A 71 -14.17 -10.14 -3.24
CA GLU A 71 -15.60 -10.47 -3.14
C GLU A 71 -16.49 -9.25 -2.87
N ALA A 72 -15.91 -8.13 -2.41
CA ALA A 72 -16.67 -6.91 -2.15
C ALA A 72 -17.29 -6.33 -3.44
N ALA A 73 -18.61 -6.36 -3.58
CA ALA A 73 -19.29 -5.83 -4.77
C ALA A 73 -19.14 -4.31 -4.92
N ALA A 74 -19.05 -3.59 -3.80
CA ALA A 74 -18.81 -2.16 -3.74
C ALA A 74 -18.03 -1.81 -2.47
N LEU A 75 -17.36 -0.65 -2.49
CA LEU A 75 -16.78 -0.05 -1.30
C LEU A 75 -17.62 1.16 -0.86
N PRO A 76 -17.73 1.42 0.45
CA PRO A 76 -18.19 2.72 0.95
C PRO A 76 -17.35 3.86 0.37
N GLU A 77 -17.90 5.08 0.39
CA GLU A 77 -17.06 6.26 0.18
C GLU A 77 -15.92 6.28 1.22
N GLY A 78 -14.73 6.69 0.78
CA GLY A 78 -13.55 6.57 1.63
C GLY A 78 -12.24 6.65 0.88
N SER A 79 -11.18 6.73 1.67
CA SER A 79 -9.80 6.62 1.20
C SER A 79 -9.19 5.36 1.81
N TYR A 80 -8.52 4.57 0.96
CA TYR A 80 -8.07 3.23 1.28
C TYR A 80 -6.58 3.07 0.95
N GLU A 81 -5.86 2.36 1.81
CA GLU A 81 -4.52 1.86 1.51
C GLU A 81 -4.66 0.54 0.75
N VAL A 82 -3.78 0.35 -0.23
CA VAL A 82 -3.76 -0.84 -1.08
C VAL A 82 -2.33 -1.37 -1.23
N GLY A 83 -1.91 -2.25 -0.33
CA GLY A 83 -0.69 -3.05 -0.46
C GLY A 83 -1.00 -4.51 -0.83
N PRO A 84 -1.20 -4.89 -2.10
CA PRO A 84 -1.53 -6.27 -2.43
C PRO A 84 -0.33 -7.21 -2.23
N PRO A 85 -0.56 -8.51 -2.01
CA PRO A 85 0.49 -9.52 -2.21
C PRO A 85 1.14 -9.41 -3.59
N TYR A 86 2.46 -9.50 -3.64
CA TYR A 86 3.30 -9.31 -4.82
C TYR A 86 3.32 -10.57 -5.70
N THR A 87 2.18 -10.86 -6.30
CA THR A 87 2.01 -11.86 -7.38
C THR A 87 1.30 -11.18 -8.54
N GLU A 88 1.73 -11.45 -9.77
CA GLU A 88 1.16 -10.81 -10.97
C GLU A 88 -0.36 -10.97 -11.03
N GLU A 89 -0.89 -12.15 -10.70
CA GLU A 89 -2.32 -12.45 -10.75
C GLU A 89 -3.13 -11.59 -9.78
N VAL A 90 -2.65 -11.45 -8.53
CA VAL A 90 -3.31 -10.62 -7.51
C VAL A 90 -3.22 -9.14 -7.89
N MET A 91 -2.07 -8.68 -8.37
CA MET A 91 -1.89 -7.30 -8.81
C MET A 91 -2.79 -6.98 -10.02
N ASP A 92 -2.92 -7.88 -10.98
CA ASP A 92 -3.78 -7.72 -12.15
C ASP A 92 -5.27 -7.65 -11.76
N LEU A 93 -5.71 -8.56 -10.89
CA LEU A 93 -7.08 -8.56 -10.37
C LEU A 93 -7.35 -7.30 -9.56
N MET A 94 -6.39 -6.86 -8.75
CA MET A 94 -6.46 -5.63 -7.95
C MET A 94 -6.62 -4.40 -8.85
N ALA A 95 -5.75 -4.22 -9.85
CA ALA A 95 -5.81 -3.08 -10.77
C ALA A 95 -7.14 -3.03 -11.54
N LYS A 96 -7.62 -4.16 -12.08
CA LYS A 96 -8.91 -4.26 -12.77
C LYS A 96 -10.07 -3.91 -11.84
N LYS A 97 -10.03 -4.39 -10.59
CA LYS A 97 -11.07 -4.12 -9.60
C LYS A 97 -11.09 -2.66 -9.16
N LEU A 98 -9.94 -2.05 -8.89
CA LEU A 98 -9.84 -0.63 -8.57
C LEU A 98 -10.43 0.24 -9.69
N LEU A 99 -10.12 -0.08 -10.94
CA LEU A 99 -10.67 0.63 -12.11
C LEU A 99 -12.20 0.52 -12.17
N ALA A 100 -12.74 -0.68 -11.97
CA ALA A 100 -14.18 -0.91 -11.96
C ALA A 100 -14.87 -0.13 -10.83
N LEU A 101 -14.30 -0.12 -9.63
CA LEU A 101 -14.82 0.62 -8.48
C LEU A 101 -14.79 2.14 -8.71
N LEU A 102 -13.69 2.66 -9.27
CA LEU A 102 -13.58 4.08 -9.63
C LEU A 102 -14.63 4.49 -10.67
N ARG A 103 -14.81 3.68 -11.72
CA ARG A 103 -15.84 3.92 -12.75
C ARG A 103 -17.27 3.85 -12.19
N ALA A 104 -17.54 2.94 -11.25
CA ALA A 104 -18.86 2.75 -10.65
C ALA A 104 -19.15 3.68 -9.45
N SER A 105 -18.17 4.45 -8.98
CA SER A 105 -18.28 5.26 -7.75
C SER A 105 -19.28 6.41 -7.86
N GLY A 106 -19.49 6.95 -9.07
CA GLY A 106 -20.31 8.14 -9.29
C GLY A 106 -19.73 9.35 -8.55
N GLU A 107 -20.58 10.08 -7.84
CA GLU A 107 -20.20 11.27 -7.05
C GLU A 107 -19.66 10.93 -5.64
N ARG A 108 -19.71 9.66 -5.22
CA ARG A 108 -19.22 9.24 -3.89
C ARG A 108 -17.70 9.35 -3.85
N PRO A 109 -17.08 10.11 -2.94
CA PRO A 109 -15.63 10.27 -2.89
C PRO A 109 -14.92 8.92 -2.68
N LEU A 110 -14.04 8.57 -3.61
CA LEU A 110 -13.29 7.32 -3.56
C LEU A 110 -11.82 7.57 -3.91
N SER A 111 -10.93 7.09 -3.05
CA SER A 111 -9.49 7.27 -3.15
C SER A 111 -8.75 5.99 -2.77
N PHE A 112 -7.73 5.65 -3.56
CA PHE A 112 -6.84 4.52 -3.31
C PHE A 112 -5.39 4.99 -3.33
N VAL A 113 -4.65 4.69 -2.27
CA VAL A 113 -3.19 4.87 -2.20
C VAL A 113 -2.55 3.49 -2.30
N VAL A 114 -2.00 3.19 -3.47
CA VAL A 114 -1.54 1.84 -3.85
C VAL A 114 -0.03 1.77 -3.73
N PHE A 115 0.49 0.80 -2.98
CA PHE A 115 1.92 0.53 -2.82
C PHE A 115 2.28 -0.81 -3.46
N VAL A 116 3.14 -0.78 -4.48
CA VAL A 116 3.54 -1.99 -5.23
C VAL A 116 5.01 -1.92 -5.63
N PRO A 117 5.70 -3.07 -5.75
CA PRO A 117 7.10 -3.10 -6.16
C PRO A 117 7.26 -2.56 -7.59
N ASP A 118 8.37 -1.87 -7.85
CA ASP A 118 8.72 -1.41 -9.19
C ASP A 118 9.25 -2.56 -10.05
N TRP A 119 8.34 -3.37 -10.57
CA TRP A 119 8.64 -4.47 -11.50
C TRP A 119 8.77 -4.03 -12.96
N GLY A 120 8.83 -2.72 -13.21
CA GLY A 120 8.87 -2.16 -14.56
C GLY A 120 7.54 -2.27 -15.30
N ASP A 121 7.50 -1.68 -16.50
CA ASP A 121 6.25 -1.52 -17.25
C ASP A 121 5.83 -2.80 -18.01
N THR A 122 6.64 -3.86 -17.97
CA THR A 122 6.27 -5.19 -18.48
C THR A 122 5.26 -5.90 -17.58
N CYS A 123 5.09 -5.46 -16.32
CA CYS A 123 4.03 -5.94 -15.44
C CYS A 123 2.67 -5.38 -15.88
N THR A 124 1.73 -6.26 -16.20
CA THR A 124 0.40 -5.91 -16.72
C THR A 124 -0.35 -4.94 -15.80
N ALA A 125 -0.38 -5.19 -14.49
CA ALA A 125 -1.00 -4.30 -13.50
C ALA A 125 -0.39 -2.89 -13.48
N LEU A 126 0.95 -2.78 -13.53
CA LEU A 126 1.64 -1.49 -13.52
C LEU A 126 1.39 -0.72 -14.83
N GLY A 127 1.44 -1.43 -15.97
CA GLY A 127 1.10 -0.88 -17.27
C GLY A 127 -0.34 -0.38 -17.33
N LEU A 128 -1.29 -1.12 -16.75
CA LEU A 128 -2.69 -0.71 -16.65
C LEU A 128 -2.86 0.54 -15.77
N MET A 129 -2.30 0.55 -14.56
CA MET A 129 -2.41 1.70 -13.64
C MET A 129 -1.71 2.96 -14.17
N SER A 130 -0.68 2.82 -15.02
CA SER A 130 -0.02 3.92 -15.75
C SER A 130 -0.67 4.25 -17.10
N GLY A 131 -1.57 3.40 -17.60
CA GLY A 131 -2.20 3.52 -18.92
C GLY A 131 -3.33 4.54 -19.01
N GLU A 132 -3.93 4.66 -20.20
CA GLU A 132 -4.98 5.65 -20.50
C GLU A 132 -6.26 5.40 -19.68
N GLU A 133 -6.59 4.15 -19.35
CA GLU A 133 -7.79 3.81 -18.59
C GLU A 133 -7.84 4.46 -17.20
N PHE A 134 -6.67 4.67 -16.59
CA PHE A 134 -6.53 5.30 -15.28
C PHE A 134 -6.27 6.80 -15.33
N LYS A 135 -6.03 7.38 -16.51
CA LYS A 135 -5.62 8.79 -16.65
C LYS A 135 -6.59 9.76 -15.99
N ALA A 136 -7.89 9.54 -16.11
CA ALA A 136 -8.92 10.38 -15.46
C ALA A 136 -8.95 10.25 -13.93
N PHE A 137 -8.33 9.20 -13.39
CA PHE A 137 -8.27 8.92 -11.96
C PHE A 137 -6.90 9.24 -11.34
N ARG A 138 -5.92 9.64 -12.14
CA ARG A 138 -4.60 10.07 -11.67
C ARG A 138 -4.58 11.59 -11.59
N HIS A 139 -4.32 12.11 -10.40
CA HIS A 139 -4.26 13.56 -10.15
C HIS A 139 -2.83 14.03 -9.87
N PHE A 140 -1.88 13.48 -10.63
CA PHE A 140 -0.48 13.87 -10.58
C PHE A 140 -0.22 15.06 -11.52
N GLY A 141 0.58 16.03 -11.05
CA GLY A 141 1.11 17.10 -11.89
C GLY A 141 2.09 16.55 -12.94
N HIS A 142 2.21 17.26 -14.07
CA HIS A 142 3.29 17.09 -15.05
C HIS A 142 3.43 15.71 -15.72
N GLY A 143 2.36 14.91 -15.79
CA GLY A 143 2.31 13.68 -16.59
C GLY A 143 2.91 12.43 -15.93
N SER A 144 3.41 12.53 -14.70
CA SER A 144 3.78 11.35 -13.90
C SER A 144 2.55 10.51 -13.57
N SER A 145 2.70 9.18 -13.51
CA SER A 145 1.60 8.28 -13.13
C SER A 145 1.68 7.78 -11.68
N TYR A 146 2.83 7.92 -11.05
CA TYR A 146 3.16 7.43 -9.71
C TYR A 146 4.32 8.25 -9.12
N ILE A 147 4.51 8.15 -7.80
CA ILE A 147 5.80 8.47 -7.16
C ILE A 147 6.64 7.20 -7.05
N LEU A 148 7.96 7.34 -7.13
CA LEU A 148 8.91 6.24 -6.97
C LEU A 148 9.74 6.46 -5.72
N ALA A 149 9.54 5.61 -4.71
CA ALA A 149 10.52 5.42 -3.65
C ALA A 149 11.60 4.50 -4.19
N ARG A 150 12.83 5.01 -4.34
CA ARG A 150 13.92 4.23 -4.95
C ARG A 150 14.39 3.15 -3.98
N GLY A 151 14.94 2.08 -4.55
CA GLY A 151 15.53 1.01 -3.74
C GLY A 151 16.61 1.54 -2.82
N ARG A 152 16.61 1.07 -1.57
CA ARG A 152 17.48 1.47 -0.46
C ARG A 152 17.29 2.92 0.02
N GLU A 153 16.23 3.60 -0.43
CA GLU A 153 15.85 4.93 0.06
C GLU A 153 14.55 4.89 0.91
N HIS A 154 14.04 3.69 1.22
CA HIS A 154 12.84 3.50 2.02
C HIS A 154 12.84 2.16 2.78
N GLU A 155 12.06 2.12 3.85
CA GLU A 155 11.90 0.96 4.73
C GLU A 155 10.47 0.42 4.69
N TYR A 156 10.36 -0.88 4.94
CA TYR A 156 9.09 -1.55 5.25
C TYR A 156 9.19 -2.33 6.55
N ILE A 157 8.02 -2.60 7.14
CA ILE A 157 7.92 -3.46 8.31
C ILE A 157 7.93 -4.91 7.85
N SER A 158 8.77 -5.71 8.52
CA SER A 158 8.81 -7.16 8.41
C SER A 158 7.43 -7.74 8.70
N GLY A 159 6.86 -8.52 7.78
CA GLY A 159 5.55 -9.11 7.98
C GLY A 159 5.53 -10.22 9.03
N VAL A 160 6.67 -10.64 9.58
CA VAL A 160 6.73 -11.47 10.80
C VAL A 160 6.71 -10.62 12.09
N GLN A 161 6.28 -9.36 12.01
CA GLN A 161 6.15 -8.41 13.13
C GLN A 161 5.38 -8.90 14.37
N PHE A 162 4.58 -9.96 14.25
CA PHE A 162 3.85 -10.57 15.36
C PHE A 162 4.69 -11.58 16.17
N PHE A 163 5.87 -11.97 15.69
CA PHE A 163 6.83 -12.72 16.49
C PHE A 163 7.59 -11.77 17.43
N HIS A 164 7.78 -12.20 18.68
CA HIS A 164 8.56 -11.45 19.65
C HIS A 164 10.04 -11.43 19.22
N ASP A 165 10.58 -10.23 18.96
CA ASP A 165 12.01 -10.01 18.77
C ASP A 165 12.74 -10.40 20.07
N SER A 166 13.25 -11.63 20.08
CA SER A 166 13.98 -12.18 21.22
C SER A 166 15.47 -11.92 20.98
N GLY A 167 15.96 -10.73 21.34
CA GLY A 167 17.37 -10.32 21.27
C GLY A 167 17.58 -8.81 21.13
N ASP A 168 18.82 -8.32 21.30
CA ASP A 168 19.25 -6.90 21.16
C ASP A 168 19.04 -6.28 19.75
N ASP A 169 18.36 -6.99 18.86
CA ASP A 169 18.31 -6.73 17.43
C ASP A 169 16.94 -6.21 16.99
N ALA A 170 16.53 -5.05 17.54
CA ALA A 170 15.36 -4.30 17.08
C ALA A 170 15.45 -3.88 15.59
N SER A 171 16.59 -4.11 14.94
CA SER A 171 16.80 -3.89 13.50
C SER A 171 16.07 -4.90 12.60
N ARG A 172 15.38 -5.90 13.17
CA ARG A 172 14.60 -6.88 12.40
C ARG A 172 13.20 -6.42 12.01
N ARG A 173 12.64 -5.44 12.72
CA ARG A 173 11.28 -4.96 12.46
C ARG A 173 11.22 -4.13 11.19
N TYR A 174 12.19 -3.27 10.97
CA TYR A 174 12.27 -2.42 9.78
C TYR A 174 13.36 -2.95 8.86
N TYR A 175 13.07 -3.04 7.57
CA TYR A 175 14.03 -3.52 6.58
C TYR A 175 14.11 -2.56 5.39
N ASP A 176 15.34 -2.23 5.01
CA ASP A 176 15.66 -1.45 3.82
C ASP A 176 15.23 -2.21 2.56
N VAL A 177 14.27 -1.67 1.83
CA VAL A 177 13.73 -2.34 0.64
C VAL A 177 14.76 -2.23 -0.51
N PRO A 178 15.31 -3.33 -1.04
CA PRO A 178 16.40 -3.28 -2.01
C PRO A 178 15.94 -2.83 -3.41
N HIS A 179 14.66 -2.98 -3.73
CA HIS A 179 14.04 -2.59 -4.99
C HIS A 179 13.19 -1.33 -4.85
N GLY A 180 12.82 -0.71 -5.96
CA GLY A 180 11.90 0.43 -5.93
C GLY A 180 10.48 0.04 -5.49
N THR A 181 9.75 1.00 -4.96
CA THR A 181 8.31 0.92 -4.70
C THR A 181 7.61 2.06 -5.44
N ARG A 182 6.64 1.71 -6.28
CA ARG A 182 5.75 2.69 -6.91
C ARG A 182 4.56 2.94 -5.99
N VAL A 183 4.24 4.22 -5.79
CA VAL A 183 3.01 4.61 -5.13
C VAL A 183 2.09 5.32 -6.10
N TYR A 184 0.91 4.76 -6.31
CA TYR A 184 -0.15 5.35 -7.12
C TYR A 184 -1.20 5.97 -6.20
N VAL A 185 -1.67 7.17 -6.55
CA VAL A 185 -2.86 7.76 -5.93
C VAL A 185 -3.95 7.84 -6.99
N LEU A 186 -4.97 7.01 -6.83
CA LEU A 186 -6.04 6.77 -7.80
C LEU A 186 -7.37 7.21 -7.19
N GLN A 187 -7.96 8.27 -7.73
CA GLN A 187 -9.13 8.92 -7.13
C GLN A 187 -10.14 9.31 -8.21
N ASN A 188 -11.43 9.15 -7.92
CA ASN A 188 -12.44 9.82 -8.72
C ASN A 188 -12.41 11.34 -8.45
N SER A 189 -13.14 12.13 -9.25
CA SER A 189 -13.11 13.60 -9.13
C SER A 189 -13.52 14.10 -7.73
N ALA A 190 -14.51 13.47 -7.11
CA ALA A 190 -14.95 13.79 -5.75
C ALA A 190 -13.88 13.42 -4.70
N GLY A 191 -13.21 12.28 -4.85
CA GLY A 191 -12.10 11.84 -4.01
C GLY A 191 -10.90 12.77 -4.11
N ALA A 192 -10.57 13.23 -5.31
CA ALA A 192 -9.48 14.19 -5.55
C ALA A 192 -9.75 15.57 -4.94
N THR A 193 -11.02 15.98 -4.91
CA THR A 193 -11.42 17.23 -4.23
C THR A 193 -11.34 17.06 -2.71
N ARG A 194 -11.77 15.91 -2.18
CA ARG A 194 -11.78 15.64 -0.73
C ARG A 194 -10.38 15.38 -0.16
N TRP A 195 -9.53 14.67 -0.91
CA TRP A 195 -8.19 14.26 -0.51
C TRP A 195 -7.17 14.62 -1.60
N PRO A 196 -6.92 15.91 -1.86
CA PRO A 196 -6.01 16.34 -2.91
C PRO A 196 -4.60 15.83 -2.64
N PHE A 197 -3.93 15.32 -3.68
CA PHE A 197 -2.57 14.79 -3.62
C PHE A 197 -1.58 15.69 -4.37
N THR A 198 -1.22 16.80 -3.73
CA THR A 198 -0.32 17.83 -4.28
C THR A 198 1.13 17.34 -4.38
N GLU A 199 1.98 18.04 -5.14
CA GLU A 199 3.42 17.77 -5.19
C GLU A 199 4.10 17.89 -3.81
N GLU A 200 3.57 18.75 -2.94
CA GLU A 200 4.03 18.83 -1.55
C GLU A 200 3.74 17.54 -0.79
N LYS A 201 2.52 16.99 -0.93
CA LYS A 201 2.16 15.70 -0.32
C LYS A 201 2.94 14.53 -0.92
N GLN A 202 3.28 14.59 -2.21
CA GLN A 202 4.17 13.61 -2.83
C GLN A 202 5.56 13.60 -2.18
N ARG A 203 6.17 14.78 -2.00
CA ARG A 203 7.47 14.91 -1.30
C ARG A 203 7.38 14.49 0.17
N ALA A 204 6.30 14.87 0.85
CA ALA A 204 6.06 14.49 2.24
C ALA A 204 5.96 12.97 2.38
N LEU A 205 5.17 12.30 1.53
CA LEU A 205 5.02 10.84 1.57
C LEU A 205 6.35 10.12 1.31
N LEU A 206 7.16 10.58 0.34
CA LEU A 206 8.51 10.04 0.13
C LEU A 206 9.40 10.23 1.36
N SER A 207 9.26 11.34 2.08
CA SER A 207 9.99 11.57 3.33
C SER A 207 9.53 10.65 4.46
N GLU A 208 8.23 10.33 4.55
CA GLU A 208 7.70 9.42 5.58
C GLU A 208 8.05 7.94 5.29
N LEU A 209 8.33 7.60 4.03
CA LEU A 209 8.84 6.28 3.61
C LEU A 209 10.34 6.10 3.88
N ALA A 210 11.11 7.19 3.98
CA ALA A 210 12.55 7.14 4.22
C ALA A 210 12.87 6.57 5.62
N PRO A 211 14.07 5.99 5.84
CA PRO A 211 14.45 5.45 7.14
C PRO A 211 14.29 6.43 8.30
N ALA A 212 13.85 5.96 9.48
CA ALA A 212 13.56 6.82 10.64
C ALA A 212 14.75 7.72 11.05
N ALA A 213 15.99 7.23 10.89
CA ALA A 213 17.20 8.02 11.14
C ALA A 213 17.28 9.29 10.25
N GLN A 214 16.83 9.19 8.99
CA GLN A 214 16.85 10.28 8.01
C GLN A 214 15.65 11.23 8.16
N GLN A 215 14.56 10.76 8.78
CA GLN A 215 13.38 11.60 9.06
C GLN A 215 13.67 12.64 10.16
N ASN A 216 14.46 12.26 11.18
CA ASN A 216 14.77 13.13 12.32
C ASN A 216 15.75 14.26 11.96
N GLU A 217 16.70 14.03 11.05
CA GLU A 217 17.62 15.06 10.57
C GLU A 217 16.92 16.19 9.78
N LYS A 218 15.75 15.91 9.17
CA LYS A 218 14.97 16.90 8.42
C LYS A 218 13.95 17.66 9.27
N ARG A 219 13.73 17.25 10.52
CA ARG A 219 12.80 17.90 11.47
C ARG A 219 13.51 18.81 12.49
N LEU A 220 14.84 18.84 12.49
CA LEU A 220 15.70 19.79 13.21
C LEU A 220 16.09 20.96 12.30
#